data_AF-A0A8J2TKM1-F1
#
_entry.id   AF-A0A8J2TKM1-F1
#
_cell.length_a   1.000
_cell.length_b   1.000
_cell.length_c   1.000
_cell.angle_alpha   90.00
_cell.angle_beta   90.00
_cell.angle_gamma   90.00
#
_symmetry.space_group_name_H-M   'P 1'
#
loop_
_entity.id
_entity.type
_entity.pdbx_description
1 polymer ?
#
loop_
_entity_poly.entity_id
_entity_poly.type
_entity_poly.pdbx_seq_one_letter_code
_entity_poly.pdbx_strand_id
1 'polypeptide(L)'
;MERLEIFNQHRALLFAIAYRMLGSVSDAEDLVQEAWLRWQLTQTVVQSPKAFLSSLITRLCIDQLRSARVQREKYIGTWLPEPLISEVSHDERRQCRIG
;
A
#
# COMPACT_ATOMS: atom_id res chain seq x y z
N MET A 1 5.31 -15.81 -20.57
CA MET A 1 5.01 -15.67 -19.13
C MET A 1 4.30 -14.36 -18.95
N GLU A 2 3.07 -14.44 -18.47
CA GLU A 2 2.27 -13.28 -18.15
C GLU A 2 2.99 -12.51 -17.03
N ARG A 3 3.07 -11.18 -17.15
CA ARG A 3 3.79 -10.33 -16.19
C ARG A 3 3.39 -10.61 -14.72
N LEU A 4 2.13 -11.02 -14.54
CA LEU A 4 1.52 -11.43 -13.28
C LEU A 4 2.15 -12.70 -12.71
N GLU A 5 2.47 -13.70 -13.53
CA GLU A 5 3.13 -14.93 -13.08
C GLU A 5 4.51 -14.64 -12.49
N ILE A 6 5.31 -13.83 -13.20
CA ILE A 6 6.64 -13.42 -12.75
C ILE A 6 6.57 -12.65 -11.44
N PHE A 7 5.58 -11.75 -11.31
CA PHE A 7 5.38 -11.01 -10.08
C PHE A 7 4.96 -11.93 -8.93
N ASN A 8 4.01 -12.83 -9.16
CA ASN A 8 3.52 -13.78 -8.16
C ASN A 8 4.61 -14.72 -7.64
N GLN A 9 5.54 -15.15 -8.50
CA GLN A 9 6.73 -15.91 -8.08
C GLN A 9 7.60 -15.16 -7.06
N HIS A 10 7.54 -13.83 -7.03
CA HIS A 10 8.31 -12.99 -6.12
C HIS A 10 7.47 -12.32 -5.03
N ARG A 11 6.13 -12.45 -5.05
CA ARG A 11 5.22 -11.76 -4.12
C ARG A 11 5.58 -12.00 -2.64
N ALA A 12 5.88 -13.25 -2.27
CA ALA A 12 6.28 -13.59 -0.91
C ALA A 12 7.60 -12.90 -0.48
N LEU A 13 8.56 -12.80 -1.39
CA LEU A 13 9.83 -12.09 -1.15
C LEU A 13 9.57 -10.58 -0.97
N LEU A 14 8.79 -9.97 -1.87
CA LEU A 14 8.50 -8.53 -1.81
C LEU A 14 7.76 -8.17 -0.52
N PHE A 15 6.77 -8.98 -0.14
CA PHE A 15 6.06 -8.82 1.13
C PHE A 15 7.01 -8.94 2.33
N ALA A 16 7.88 -9.96 2.35
CA ALA A 16 8.83 -10.16 3.45
C ALA A 16 9.83 -9.01 3.60
N ILE A 17 10.24 -8.37 2.49
CA ILE A 17 11.09 -7.17 2.50
C ILE A 17 10.30 -5.99 3.09
N ALA A 18 9.11 -5.71 2.55
CA ALA A 18 8.29 -4.57 2.96
C ALA A 18 7.89 -4.67 4.43
N TYR A 19 7.42 -5.85 4.87
CA TYR A 19 7.04 -6.10 6.25
C TYR A 19 8.20 -5.88 7.22
N ARG A 20 9.42 -6.30 6.87
CA ARG A 20 10.60 -6.09 7.73
C ARG A 20 11.02 -4.62 7.82
N MET A 21 10.77 -3.83 6.78
CA MET A 21 11.10 -2.41 6.76
C MET A 21 10.05 -1.54 7.46
N LEU A 22 8.76 -1.86 7.29
CA LEU A 22 7.65 -1.04 7.77
C LEU A 22 7.11 -1.51 9.13
N GLY A 23 7.21 -2.80 9.44
CA GLY A 23 6.66 -3.40 10.66
C GLY A 23 5.13 -3.52 10.69
N SER A 24 4.45 -3.17 9.60
CA SER A 24 2.99 -3.25 9.44
C SER A 24 2.65 -4.22 8.32
N VAL A 25 1.66 -5.10 8.56
CA VAL A 25 1.13 -6.01 7.53
C VAL A 25 0.40 -5.21 6.45
N SER A 26 -0.47 -4.28 6.86
CA SER A 26 -1.27 -3.47 5.93
C SER A 26 -0.37 -2.69 4.98
N ASP A 27 0.59 -1.91 5.52
CA ASP A 27 1.51 -1.10 4.72
C ASP A 27 2.35 -1.98 3.78
N ALA A 28 2.71 -3.19 4.22
CA ALA A 28 3.47 -4.11 3.38
C ALA A 28 2.63 -4.65 2.22
N GLU A 29 1.35 -4.99 2.44
CA GLU A 29 0.44 -5.39 1.37
C GLU A 29 0.20 -4.25 0.38
N ASP A 30 -0.05 -3.03 0.89
CA ASP A 30 -0.27 -1.85 0.07
C ASP A 30 0.93 -1.56 -0.84
N LEU A 31 2.16 -1.60 -0.30
CA LEU A 31 3.35 -1.39 -1.11
C LEU A 31 3.62 -2.52 -2.10
N VAL A 32 3.24 -3.77 -1.79
CA VAL A 32 3.30 -4.87 -2.77
C VAL A 32 2.32 -4.63 -3.93
N GLN A 33 1.12 -4.11 -3.64
CA GLN A 33 0.17 -3.73 -4.68
C GLN A 33 0.69 -2.56 -5.52
N GLU A 34 1.22 -1.51 -4.88
CA GLU A 34 1.84 -0.37 -5.57
C GLU A 34 3.03 -0.83 -6.46
N ALA A 35 3.85 -1.76 -5.98
CA ALA A 35 4.95 -2.33 -6.76
C ALA A 35 4.45 -3.05 -8.01
N TRP A 36 3.32 -3.77 -7.93
CA TRP A 36 2.67 -4.39 -9.08
C TRP A 36 2.23 -3.35 -10.12
N LEU A 37 1.57 -2.27 -9.68
CA LEU A 37 1.13 -1.19 -10.56
C LEU A 37 2.31 -0.52 -11.28
N ARG A 38 3.39 -0.21 -10.56
CA ARG A 38 4.61 0.38 -11.16
C ARG A 38 5.32 -0.58 -12.13
N TRP A 39 5.33 -1.87 -11.81
CA TRP A 39 5.88 -2.89 -12.70
C TRP A 39 5.06 -3.01 -13.99
N GLN A 40 3.73 -2.88 -13.92
CA GLN A 40 2.87 -2.85 -15.11
C GLN A 40 3.13 -1.64 -16.02
N LEU A 41 3.45 -0.48 -15.45
CA LEU A 41 3.72 0.73 -16.22
C LEU A 41 5.15 0.78 -16.79
N THR A 42 6.02 -0.15 -16.39
CA THR A 42 7.41 -0.19 -16.86
C THR A 42 7.46 -0.63 -18.32
N GLN A 43 8.02 0.20 -19.20
CA GLN A 43 8.16 -0.09 -20.64
C GLN A 43 9.49 -0.76 -20.99
N THR A 44 10.44 -0.81 -20.07
CA THR A 44 11.75 -1.39 -20.28
C THR A 44 11.75 -2.91 -20.12
N VAL A 45 12.56 -3.58 -20.94
CA VAL A 45 12.78 -5.01 -20.80
C VAL A 45 13.68 -5.25 -19.58
N VAL A 46 13.09 -5.81 -18.53
CA VAL A 46 13.81 -6.12 -17.29
C VAL A 46 14.50 -7.48 -17.43
N GLN A 47 15.84 -7.47 -17.45
CA GLN A 47 16.64 -8.71 -17.57
C GLN A 47 16.60 -9.58 -16.31
N SER A 48 16.47 -8.97 -15.13
CA SER A 48 16.36 -9.69 -13.85
C SER A 48 15.16 -9.19 -13.05
N PRO A 49 13.98 -9.82 -13.19
CA PRO A 49 12.76 -9.41 -12.49
C PRO A 49 12.93 -9.37 -10.97
N LYS A 50 13.58 -10.38 -10.39
CA LYS A 50 13.87 -10.44 -8.95
C LYS A 50 14.65 -9.22 -8.47
N ALA A 51 15.74 -8.86 -9.15
CA ALA A 51 16.59 -7.74 -8.75
C ALA A 51 15.86 -6.40 -8.88
N PHE A 52 15.12 -6.22 -9.98
CA PHE A 52 14.33 -5.01 -10.19
C PHE A 52 13.23 -4.86 -9.15
N LEU A 53 12.40 -5.89 -8.95
CA LEU A 53 11.27 -5.85 -8.03
C LEU A 53 11.74 -5.65 -6.58
N SER A 54 12.81 -6.32 -6.16
CA SER A 54 13.40 -6.13 -4.83
C SER A 54 13.90 -4.68 -4.63
N SER A 55 14.50 -4.09 -5.67
CA SER A 55 14.93 -2.70 -5.61
C SER A 55 13.75 -1.72 -5.62
N LEU A 56 12.71 -2.02 -6.41
CA LEU A 56 11.48 -1.22 -6.49
C LEU A 56 10.79 -1.18 -5.12
N ILE A 57 10.52 -2.34 -4.50
CA ILE A 57 9.83 -2.40 -3.21
C ILE A 57 10.65 -1.72 -2.10
N THR A 58 11.99 -1.85 -2.13
CA THR A 58 12.86 -1.19 -1.16
C THR A 58 12.75 0.34 -1.26
N ARG A 59 12.72 0.89 -2.49
CA ARG A 59 12.55 2.33 -2.70
C ARG A 59 11.19 2.82 -2.22
N LEU A 60 10.12 2.09 -2.54
CA LEU A 60 8.78 2.37 -2.04
C LEU A 60 8.73 2.45 -0.51
N CYS A 61 9.37 1.49 0.18
CA CYS A 61 9.43 1.49 1.64
C CYS A 61 10.18 2.71 2.18
N ILE A 62 11.31 3.08 1.58
CA ILE A 62 12.08 4.26 1.98
C ILE A 62 11.25 5.54 1.80
N ASP A 63 10.55 5.67 0.67
CA ASP A 63 9.70 6.82 0.39
C ASP A 63 8.53 6.91 1.38
N GLN A 64 7.90 5.77 1.72
CA GLN A 64 6.84 5.70 2.73
C GLN A 64 7.33 6.13 4.11
N LEU A 65 8.48 5.61 4.57
CA LEU A 65 9.08 5.99 5.85
C LEU A 65 9.47 7.47 5.90
N ARG A 66 9.97 8.02 4.78
CA ARG A 66 10.29 9.45 4.66
C ARG A 66 9.03 10.30 4.72
N SER A 67 7.97 9.91 4.02
CA SER A 67 6.67 10.59 4.04
C SER A 67 6.11 10.63 5.46
N ALA A 68 6.07 9.48 6.15
CA ALA A 68 5.61 9.40 7.53
C ALA A 68 6.42 10.30 8.48
N ARG A 69 7.75 10.38 8.29
CA ARG A 69 8.61 11.28 9.04
C ARG A 69 8.32 12.76 8.74
N VAL A 70 8.18 13.14 7.48
CA VAL A 70 7.85 14.52 7.08
C VAL A 70 6.50 14.94 7.64
N GLN A 71 5.48 14.07 7.65
CA GLN A 71 4.19 14.38 8.26
C GLN A 71 4.32 14.65 9.77
N ARG A 72 5.20 13.92 10.47
CA ARG A 72 5.50 14.17 11.90
C ARG A 72 6.28 15.48 12.13
N GLU A 73 7.22 15.82 11.24
CA GLU A 73 8.06 17.02 11.37
C GLU A 73 7.37 18.31 10.91
N LYS A 74 6.47 18.23 9.92
CA LYS A 74 5.69 19.37 9.41
C LYS A 74 4.64 19.86 10.42
N TYR A 75 4.34 19.05 11.44
CA TYR A 75 3.46 19.39 12.55
C TYR A 75 4.27 19.82 13.79
N ILE A 76 4.66 21.10 13.83
CA ILE A 76 4.97 21.79 15.09
C ILE A 76 3.64 22.28 15.65
N GLY A 77 2.98 21.43 16.45
CA GLY A 77 1.69 21.65 17.11
C GLY A 77 1.10 20.33 17.64
N THR A 78 0.47 20.34 18.81
CA THR A 78 -0.04 19.14 19.53
C THR A 78 -0.91 18.26 18.62
N TRP A 79 -0.38 17.09 18.27
CA TRP A 79 -1.00 16.10 17.38
C TRP A 79 -2.32 15.55 17.93
N LEU A 80 -3.35 15.48 17.08
CA LEU A 80 -4.61 14.77 17.31
C LEU A 80 -4.76 13.66 16.24
N PRO A 81 -5.06 12.40 16.61
CA PRO A 81 -5.24 11.31 15.64
C PRO A 81 -6.46 11.53 14.71
N GLU A 82 -6.47 10.82 13.58
CA GLU A 82 -7.44 10.98 12.49
C GLU A 82 -8.91 10.92 12.99
N PRO A 83 -9.79 11.83 12.53
CA PRO A 83 -11.21 11.77 12.86
C PRO A 83 -11.84 10.56 12.19
N LEU A 84 -12.48 9.73 13.00
CA LEU A 84 -13.32 8.63 12.53
C LEU A 84 -14.51 9.22 11.78
N ILE A 85 -14.47 9.19 10.44
CA ILE A 85 -15.65 9.40 9.62
C ILE A 85 -16.56 8.21 9.88
N SER A 86 -17.54 8.39 10.75
CA SER A 86 -18.67 7.46 10.85
C SER A 86 -19.55 7.73 9.64
N GLU A 87 -19.39 6.92 8.59
CA GLU A 87 -20.42 6.80 7.59
C GLU A 87 -21.67 6.25 8.29
N VAL A 88 -22.58 7.17 8.64
CA VAL A 88 -23.92 6.79 9.07
C VAL A 88 -24.54 6.05 7.89
N SER A 89 -24.68 4.74 8.08
CA SER A 89 -25.32 3.79 7.19
C SER A 89 -26.61 4.37 6.62
N HIS A 90 -26.72 4.37 5.29
CA HIS A 90 -28.00 4.35 4.62
C HIS A 90 -28.71 3.06 5.03
N ASP A 91 -29.63 3.14 5.98
CA ASP A 91 -30.59 2.06 6.23
C ASP A 91 -31.97 2.54 5.78
N GLU A 92 -32.46 1.87 4.74
CA GLU A 92 -33.75 2.03 4.11
C GLU A 92 -34.87 1.90 5.15
N ARG A 93 -35.46 3.03 5.58
CA ARG A 93 -36.77 2.98 6.26
C ARG A 93 -37.87 2.68 5.25
N ARG A 94 -37.97 1.40 4.91
CA ARG A 94 -39.26 0.75 4.67
C ARG A 94 -40.11 0.94 5.94
N GLN A 95 -41.10 1.82 5.87
CA GLN A 95 -42.24 1.75 6.76
C GLN A 95 -43.52 2.21 6.07
N CYS A 96 -44.06 1.30 5.24
CA CYS A 96 -45.50 1.08 5.25
C CYS A 96 -45.88 0.50 6.62
N ARG A 97 -46.69 1.22 7.41
CA ARG A 97 -47.62 0.62 8.40
C ARG A 97 -48.65 1.65 8.86
N ILE A 98 -49.87 1.46 8.33
CA ILE A 98 -51.19 1.42 8.99
C ILE A 98 -51.55 2.48 10.06
N GLY A 99 -52.74 3.08 9.87
CA GLY A 99 -53.47 3.90 10.82
C GLY A 99 -54.49 4.76 10.11
#